data_AF-A0A4Y8ADQ0-F1
#
_entry.id   AF-A0A4Y8ADQ0-F1
#
_cell.length_a   1.000
_cell.length_b   1.000
_cell.length_c   1.000
_cell.angle_alpha   90.00
_cell.angle_beta   90.00
_cell.angle_gamma   90.00
#
_symmetry.space_group_name_H-M   'P 1'
#
loop_
_entity.id
_entity.type
_entity.pdbx_description
1 polymer ?
#
loop_
_entity_poly.entity_id
_entity_poly.type
_entity_poly.pdbx_seq_one_letter_code
_entity_poly.pdbx_strand_id
1 'polypeptide(L)' 'MKITIEIDTKSELEKLTAFFKTFKIERVKLVADENSAITRGDKSIDPSSLFGIWAKQPKTLDDIRNAAWKRK' A
#
# COMPACT_ATOMS: atom_id res chain seq x y z
N MET A 1 20.23 -16.60 -6.51
CA MET A 1 20.52 -15.20 -6.12
C MET A 1 19.49 -14.30 -6.78
N LYS A 2 18.88 -13.37 -6.06
CA LYS A 2 17.86 -12.44 -6.57
C LYS A 2 18.38 -11.02 -6.38
N ILE A 3 18.34 -10.21 -7.43
CA ILE A 3 18.73 -8.80 -7.39
C ILE A 3 17.47 -7.99 -7.75
N THR A 4 17.16 -6.98 -6.94
CA THR A 4 16.08 -6.03 -7.19
C THR A 4 16.72 -4.69 -7.52
N ILE A 5 16.25 -4.02 -8.57
CA ILE A 5 16.74 -2.71 -9.01
C ILE A 5 15.54 -1.77 -9.01
N GLU A 6 15.63 -0.70 -8.24
CA GLU A 6 14.65 0.39 -8.21
C GLU A 6 15.05 1.43 -9.26
N ILE A 7 14.08 1.95 -10.02
CA ILE A 7 14.32 2.87 -11.13
C ILE A 7 13.27 3.97 -11.04
N ASP A 8 13.74 5.21 -10.92
CA ASP A 8 12.87 6.37 -10.70
C ASP A 8 12.31 6.95 -12.01
N THR A 9 12.97 6.65 -13.14
CA THR A 9 12.64 7.26 -14.43
C THR A 9 12.35 6.25 -15.54
N LYS A 10 11.33 6.55 -16.34
CA LYS A 10 10.91 5.69 -17.47
C LYS A 10 12.01 5.55 -18.55
N SER A 11 12.80 6.61 -18.77
CA SER A 11 13.90 6.60 -19.75
C SER A 11 15.01 5.60 -19.38
N GLU A 12 15.34 5.50 -18.10
CA GLU A 12 16.34 4.53 -17.62
C GLU A 12 15.83 3.10 -17.70
N LEU A 13 14.53 2.88 -17.44
CA LEU A 13 13.89 1.59 -17.61
C LEU A 13 13.99 1.09 -19.07
N GLU A 14 13.78 1.96 -20.05
CA GLU A 14 13.88 1.63 -21.48
C GLU A 14 15.31 1.24 -21.88
N LYS A 15 16.32 1.97 -21.39
CA LYS A 15 17.74 1.63 -21.62
C LYS A 15 18.11 0.30 -21.00
N LEU A 16 17.66 0.03 -19.77
CA LEU A 16 17.96 -1.20 -19.06
C LEU A 16 17.27 -2.42 -19.70
N THR A 17 16.01 -2.26 -20.12
CA THR A 17 15.31 -3.31 -20.86
C THR A 17 15.92 -3.56 -22.23
N ALA A 18 16.40 -2.53 -22.93
CA ALA A 18 17.16 -2.70 -24.16
C ALA A 18 18.46 -3.49 -23.92
N PHE A 19 19.22 -3.15 -22.88
CA PHE A 19 20.42 -3.87 -22.47
C PHE A 19 20.14 -5.36 -22.21
N PHE A 20 19.12 -5.69 -21.41
CA PHE A 20 18.78 -7.08 -21.12
C PHE A 20 18.35 -7.89 -22.36
N LYS A 21 17.69 -7.25 -23.33
CA LYS A 21 17.35 -7.88 -24.61
C LYS A 21 18.60 -8.24 -25.41
N THR A 22 19.62 -7.38 -25.44
CA THR A 22 20.88 -7.62 -26.15
C THR A 22 21.61 -8.85 -25.62
N PHE A 23 21.57 -9.07 -24.31
CA PHE A 23 22.19 -10.21 -23.64
C PHE A 23 21.33 -11.49 -23.64
N LYS A 24 20.17 -11.48 -24.31
CA LYS A 24 19.23 -12.62 -24.36
C LYS A 24 18.87 -13.16 -22.97
N ILE A 25 18.71 -12.27 -21.99
CA ILE A 25 18.35 -12.68 -20.64
C ILE A 25 16.84 -12.93 -20.62
N GLU A 26 16.43 -14.19 -20.79
CA GLU A 26 15.02 -14.60 -20.88
C GLU A 26 14.26 -14.50 -19.54
N ARG A 27 14.95 -14.23 -18.43
CA ARG A 27 14.39 -14.29 -17.07
C ARG A 27 14.21 -12.93 -16.40
N VAL A 28 13.95 -11.87 -17.17
CA VAL A 28 13.64 -10.55 -16.62
C VAL A 28 12.13 -10.40 -16.47
N LYS A 29 11.66 -10.19 -15.25
CA LYS A 29 10.26 -9.86 -14.95
C LYS A 29 10.18 -8.39 -14.56
N LEU A 30 9.50 -7.60 -15.38
CA LEU A 30 9.11 -6.24 -14.99
C LEU A 30 7.99 -6.35 -13.94
N VAL A 31 8.20 -5.74 -12.77
CA VAL A 31 7.16 -5.57 -11.76
C VAL A 31 6.94 -4.08 -11.66
N ALA A 32 5.90 -3.58 -12.32
CA ALA A 32 5.45 -2.22 -12.11
C ALA A 32 4.73 -2.17 -10.76
N ASP A 33 5.04 -1.16 -9.94
CA ASP A 33 4.22 -0.87 -8.78
C ASP A 33 2.93 -0.26 -9.29
N GLU A 34 1.86 -1.06 -9.32
CA GLU A 34 0.54 -0.52 -9.58
C GLU A 34 0.16 0.37 -8.40
N ASN A 35 0.16 1.69 -8.62
CA ASN A 35 -0.43 2.64 -7.70
C ASN A 35 -1.77 2.08 -7.25
N SER A 36 -1.87 1.76 -5.96
CA SER A 36 -3.06 1.12 -5.41
C SER A 36 -4.26 1.99 -5.76
N ALA A 37 -5.19 1.46 -6.56
CA ALA A 37 -6.36 2.22 -6.95
C ALA A 37 -7.09 2.64 -5.67
N ILE A 38 -7.20 3.95 -5.43
CA ILE A 38 -7.99 4.48 -4.32
C ILE A 38 -9.44 4.11 -4.61
N THR A 39 -9.92 3.05 -3.97
CA THR A 39 -11.30 2.63 -4.07
C THR A 39 -12.12 3.40 -3.04
N ARG A 40 -13.31 3.86 -3.44
CA ARG A 40 -14.27 4.38 -2.47
C ARG A 40 -14.77 3.20 -1.65
N GLY A 41 -14.59 3.26 -0.34
CA GLY A 41 -15.15 2.26 0.57
C GLY A 41 -16.67 2.17 0.46
N ASP A 42 -17.20 0.99 0.74
CA ASP A 42 -18.65 0.74 0.74
C ASP A 42 -19.32 1.47 1.91
N LYS A 43 -20.18 2.44 1.58
CA LYS A 43 -20.93 3.24 2.56
C LYS A 43 -22.22 2.55 3.03
N SER A 44 -22.55 1.39 2.47
CA SER A 44 -23.72 0.60 2.88
C SER A 44 -23.43 -0.32 4.06
N ILE A 45 -22.16 -0.42 4.49
CA ILE A 45 -21.79 -1.15 5.70
C ILE A 45 -22.50 -0.51 6.89
N ASP A 46 -23.27 -1.31 7.63
CA ASP A 46 -23.92 -0.87 8.86
C ASP A 46 -22.85 -0.53 9.91
N PRO A 47 -22.69 0.76 10.26
CA PRO A 47 -21.69 1.19 11.23
C PRO A 47 -21.98 0.66 12.62
N SER A 48 -23.22 0.25 12.92
CA SER A 48 -23.61 -0.31 14.21
C SER A 48 -22.85 -1.61 14.52
N SER A 49 -22.51 -2.39 13.50
CA SER A 49 -21.72 -3.61 13.66
C SER A 49 -20.25 -3.34 14.07
N LEU A 50 -19.67 -2.24 13.58
CA LEU A 50 -18.26 -1.87 13.81
C LEU A 50 -18.09 -0.97 15.04
N PHE A 51 -19.00 -0.02 15.24
CA PHE A 51 -18.95 0.98 16.29
C PHE A 51 -19.91 0.68 17.45
N GLY A 52 -20.77 -0.33 17.32
CA GLY A 52 -21.68 -0.77 18.38
C GLY A 52 -20.97 -1.29 19.63
N ILE A 53 -19.68 -1.65 19.54
CA ILE A 53 -18.83 -1.97 20.68
C ILE A 53 -18.77 -0.81 21.70
N TRP A 54 -18.95 0.44 21.25
CA TRP A 54 -18.95 1.63 22.08
C TRP A 54 -20.35 2.15 22.38
N ALA A 55 -21.42 1.48 21.95
CA ALA A 55 -22.80 1.92 22.21
C ALA A 55 -23.13 1.98 23.71
N LYS A 56 -22.59 1.04 24.50
CA LYS A 56 -22.78 1.01 25.96
C LYS A 56 -21.80 1.93 26.72
N GLN A 57 -20.71 2.31 26.08
CA GLN A 57 -19.65 3.14 26.65
C GLN A 57 -19.11 4.07 25.56
N PRO A 58 -19.84 5.15 25.22
CA PRO A 58 -19.41 6.07 24.19
C PRO A 58 -18.05 6.66 24.58
N LYS A 59 -17.11 6.61 23.64
CA LYS A 59 -15.75 7.13 23.81
C LYS A 59 -15.57 8.38 22.96
N THR A 60 -14.91 9.39 23.52
CA THR A 60 -14.46 10.54 22.73
C THR A 60 -13.19 10.17 21.95
N LEU A 61 -12.87 10.94 20.91
CA LEU A 61 -11.61 10.77 20.18
C LEU A 61 -10.39 10.93 21.10
N ASP A 62 -10.48 11.77 22.12
CA ASP A 62 -9.39 12.00 23.07
C ASP A 62 -9.21 10.81 24.01
N ASP A 63 -10.30 10.16 24.46
CA ASP A 63 -10.21 8.90 25.22
C ASP A 63 -9.49 7.80 24.43
N ILE A 64 -9.83 7.67 23.14
CA ILE A 64 -9.22 6.68 22.25
C ILE A 64 -7.74 6.97 22.06
N ARG A 65 -7.38 8.22 21.81
CA ARG A 65 -5.97 8.64 21.62
C ARG A 65 -5.14 8.39 22.87
N ASN A 66 -5.65 8.73 24.05
CA ASN A 66 -4.94 8.53 25.30
C ASN A 66 -4.73 7.03 25.63
N ALA A 67 -5.72 6.18 25.32
CA ALA A 67 -5.62 4.75 25.54
C ALA A 67 -4.70 4.05 24.52
N ALA A 68 -4.81 4.39 23.24
CA ALA A 68 -4.08 3.74 22.15
C ALA A 68 -2.65 4.26 22.00
N TRP A 69 -2.45 5.57 22.14
CA TRP A 69 -1.14 6.19 22.06
C TRP A 69 -0.65 6.54 23.47
N LYS A 70 0.02 5.58 24.10
CA LYS A 70 0.94 5.85 25.20
C LYS A 70 2.13 6.64 24.67
N ARG A 71 1.98 7.94 24.46
CA ARG A 71 3.12 8.85 24.28
C ARG A 71 3.79 8.96 25.65
N LYS A 72 4.78 8.11 25.88
CA LYS A 72 5.75 8.26 26.97
C LYS A 72 6.76 9.32 26.58
#